data_AF-A0A6B0GHX7-F1
#
_entry.id   AF-A0A6B0GHX7-F1
#
_cell.length_a   1.000
_cell.length_b   1.000
_cell.length_c   1.000
_cell.angle_alpha   90.00
_cell.angle_beta   90.00
_cell.angle_gamma   90.00
#
_symmetry.space_group_name_H-M   'P 1'
#
loop_
_entity.id
_entity.type
_entity.pdbx_description
1 polymer ?
#
loop_
_entity_poly.entity_id
_entity_poly.type
_entity_poly.pdbx_seq_one_letter_code
_entity_poly.pdbx_strand_id
1 'polypeptide(L)'
;MLLLDLFVGLLVSTLLTGPVVYVGLAVRTGTAVTYGYAVAVALLALVLGGLTTVLLGWLPVVGVVLSPLVWAGTVRSLTRAEWPMALFVGFVAWALASTVFFVT
;
A
#
# COMPACT_ATOMS: atom_id res chain seq x y z
N MET A 1 21.94 9.02 8.98
CA MET A 1 21.79 8.08 7.85
C MET A 1 20.43 7.40 7.90
N LEU A 2 20.08 6.67 8.96
CA LEU A 2 18.79 5.98 9.08
C LEU A 2 17.53 6.83 8.77
N LEU A 3 17.45 8.08 9.25
CA LEU A 3 16.31 8.96 8.94
C LEU A 3 16.23 9.37 7.46
N LEU A 4 17.37 9.53 6.80
CA LEU A 4 17.44 9.85 5.36
C LEU A 4 16.95 8.64 4.55
N ASP A 5 17.44 7.44 4.88
CA ASP A 5 17.08 6.20 4.18
C ASP A 5 15.59 5.91 4.33
N LEU A 6 15.04 6.12 5.54
CA LEU A 6 13.62 5.93 5.82
C LEU A 6 12.76 6.97 5.09
N PHE A 7 13.22 8.23 5.01
CA PHE A 7 12.53 9.26 4.25
C PHE A 7 12.55 8.98 2.74
N VAL A 8 13.70 8.60 2.18
CA VAL A 8 13.86 8.25 0.77
C VAL A 8 13.02 7.01 0.43
N GLY A 9 13.07 5.96 1.26
CA GLY A 9 12.28 4.75 1.08
C GLY A 9 10.78 5.02 1.12
N LEU A 10 10.32 5.87 2.04
CA LEU A 10 8.91 6.27 2.13
C LEU A 10 8.49 7.14 0.92
N LEU A 11 9.34 8.06 0.48
CA LEU A 11 9.08 8.92 -0.68
C LEU A 11 8.96 8.08 -1.97
N VAL A 12 9.94 7.20 -2.22
CA VAL A 12 9.98 6.32 -3.40
C VAL A 12 8.79 5.35 -3.39
N SER A 13 8.49 4.75 -2.24
CA SER A 13 7.34 3.84 -2.11
C SER A 13 6.02 4.56 -2.35
N THR A 14 5.88 5.79 -1.87
CA THR A 14 4.67 6.60 -2.10
C THR A 14 4.53 6.97 -3.58
N LEU A 15 5.62 7.37 -4.23
CA LEU A 15 5.64 7.70 -5.66
C LEU A 15 5.29 6.50 -6.55
N LEU A 16 5.65 5.28 -6.14
CA LEU A 16 5.32 4.05 -6.87
C LEU A 16 3.89 3.58 -6.62
N THR A 17 3.42 3.66 -5.38
CA THR A 17 2.12 3.09 -4.99
C THR A 17 0.96 4.05 -5.19
N GLY A 18 1.16 5.36 -5.11
CA GLY A 18 0.14 6.38 -5.38
C GLY A 18 -0.51 6.24 -6.77
N PRO A 19 0.28 6.14 -7.87
CA PRO A 19 -0.23 5.90 -9.21
C PRO A 19 -0.98 4.58 -9.35
N VAL A 20 -0.52 3.52 -8.68
CA VAL A 20 -1.17 2.19 -8.72
C VAL A 20 -2.55 2.24 -8.08
N VAL A 21 -2.66 2.91 -6.93
CA VAL A 21 -3.95 3.12 -6.27
C VAL A 21 -4.86 4.01 -7.14
N TYR A 22 -4.31 5.09 -7.71
CA TYR A 22 -5.06 5.99 -8.58
C TYR A 22 -5.61 5.29 -9.83
N VAL A 23 -4.73 4.66 -10.61
CA VAL A 23 -5.10 3.94 -11.84
C VAL A 23 -5.97 2.74 -11.52
N GLY A 24 -5.65 1.99 -10.46
CA GLY A 24 -6.45 0.86 -10.01
C GLY A 24 -7.89 1.28 -9.82
N LEU A 25 -8.15 2.28 -8.98
CA LEU A 25 -9.49 2.79 -8.74
C LEU A 25 -10.13 3.35 -10.02
N ALA A 26 -9.42 4.20 -10.76
CA ALA A 26 -9.95 4.84 -11.96
C ALA A 26 -10.40 3.84 -13.04
N VAL A 27 -9.64 2.75 -13.24
CA VAL A 27 -9.91 1.77 -14.31
C VAL A 27 -11.18 0.96 -14.05
N ARG A 28 -11.55 0.69 -12.79
CA ARG A 28 -12.60 -0.28 -12.48
C ARG A 28 -13.85 0.27 -11.81
N THR A 29 -13.74 1.32 -10.99
CA THR A 29 -14.91 1.87 -10.30
C THR A 29 -15.56 3.01 -11.08
N GLY A 30 -14.93 3.52 -12.14
CA GLY A 30 -15.41 4.71 -12.87
C GLY A 30 -15.55 5.95 -11.99
N THR A 31 -15.04 5.90 -10.76
CA THR A 31 -15.10 6.98 -9.80
C THR A 31 -13.95 7.92 -10.07
N ALA A 32 -14.27 9.20 -10.26
CA ALA A 32 -13.29 10.26 -10.37
C ALA A 32 -12.66 10.51 -8.98
N VAL A 33 -11.77 9.61 -8.56
CA VAL A 33 -10.96 9.80 -7.36
C VAL A 33 -9.88 10.83 -7.70
N THR A 34 -9.71 11.85 -6.85
CA THR A 34 -8.63 12.82 -7.06
C THR A 34 -7.28 12.17 -6.75
N TYR A 35 -6.23 12.54 -7.50
CA TYR A 35 -4.89 11.99 -7.30
C TYR A 35 -4.39 12.16 -5.86
N GLY A 36 -4.65 13.33 -5.26
CA GLY A 36 -4.29 13.61 -3.87
C GLY A 36 -4.95 12.64 -2.86
N TYR A 37 -6.20 12.22 -3.11
CA TYR A 37 -6.86 11.22 -2.28
C TYR A 37 -6.21 9.84 -2.42
N ALA A 38 -5.88 9.43 -3.65
CA ALA A 38 -5.19 8.16 -3.89
C ALA A 38 -3.79 8.11 -3.23
N VAL A 39 -3.05 9.22 -3.25
CA VAL A 39 -1.77 9.33 -2.54
C VAL A 39 -1.95 9.23 -1.03
N ALA A 40 -2.98 9.85 -0.46
CA ALA A 40 -3.27 9.74 0.98
C ALA A 40 -3.61 8.28 1.38
N VAL A 41 -4.37 7.57 0.56
CA VAL A 41 -4.66 6.14 0.74
C VAL A 41 -3.37 5.32 0.71
N ALA A 42 -2.51 5.56 -0.29
CA ALA A 42 -1.23 4.86 -0.43
C ALA A 42 -0.30 5.13 0.76
N LEU A 43 -0.20 6.38 1.24
CA LEU A 43 0.56 6.75 2.43
C LEU A 43 0.05 6.01 3.68
N LEU A 44 -1.26 5.98 3.89
CA LEU A 44 -1.82 5.29 5.05
C LEU A 44 -1.58 3.77 4.97
N ALA A 45 -1.72 3.19 3.78
CA ALA A 45 -1.44 1.78 3.55
C ALA A 45 0.05 1.45 3.75
N LEU A 46 0.95 2.34 3.36
CA LEU A 46 2.39 2.25 3.64
C LEU A 46 2.69 2.25 5.13
N VAL A 47 2.11 3.19 5.88
CA VAL A 47 2.32 3.29 7.31
C VAL A 47 1.75 2.07 8.03
N LEU A 48 0.48 1.74 7.78
CA LEU A 48 -0.19 0.62 8.43
C LEU A 48 0.43 -0.72 8.03
N GLY A 49 0.64 -0.95 6.73
CA GLY A 49 1.24 -2.15 6.21
C GLY A 49 2.70 -2.30 6.66
N GLY A 50 3.49 -1.23 6.62
CA GLY A 50 4.86 -1.21 7.12
C GLY A 50 4.93 -1.52 8.62
N LEU A 51 4.07 -0.90 9.43
CA LEU A 51 3.97 -1.19 10.86
C LEU A 51 3.60 -2.66 11.12
N THR A 52 2.67 -3.19 10.33
CA THR A 52 2.26 -4.61 10.40
C THR A 52 3.44 -5.53 10.06
N THR A 53 4.20 -5.20 9.02
CA THR A 53 5.40 -5.96 8.63
C THR A 53 6.49 -5.90 9.71
N VAL A 54 6.72 -4.75 10.33
CA VAL A 54 7.72 -4.62 11.41
C VAL A 54 7.29 -5.41 12.66
N LEU A 55 6.01 -5.30 13.05
CA LEU A 55 5.50 -5.94 14.27
C LEU A 55 5.27 -7.45 14.11
N LEU A 56 4.86 -7.91 12.92
CA LEU A 56 4.39 -9.28 12.68
C LEU A 56 5.20 -10.02 11.62
N GLY A 57 6.14 -9.38 10.92
CA GLY A 57 6.96 -9.99 9.88
C GLY A 57 7.89 -11.09 10.37
N TRP A 58 8.17 -11.14 11.68
CA TRP A 58 8.89 -12.24 12.31
C TRP A 58 8.08 -13.55 12.34
N LEU A 59 6.75 -13.48 12.17
CA LEU A 59 5.89 -14.67 12.05
C LEU A 59 5.82 -15.10 10.58
N PRO A 60 6.34 -16.29 10.22
CA PRO A 60 6.52 -16.69 8.82
C PRO A 60 5.22 -16.80 8.00
N VAL A 61 4.09 -17.08 8.64
CA VAL A 61 2.79 -17.17 7.96
C VAL A 61 1.95 -15.92 8.19
N VAL A 62 1.93 -15.43 9.43
CA VAL A 62 1.07 -14.33 9.85
C VAL A 62 1.54 -13.01 9.25
N GLY A 63 2.84 -12.72 9.27
CA GLY A 63 3.38 -11.49 8.67
C GLY A 63 3.19 -11.43 7.15
N VAL A 64 3.40 -12.56 6.47
CA VAL A 64 3.30 -12.67 5.00
C VAL A 64 1.87 -12.49 4.51
N VAL A 65 0.87 -12.96 5.26
CA VAL A 65 -0.54 -12.87 4.86
C VAL A 65 -1.20 -11.59 5.38
N LEU A 66 -0.89 -11.16 6.60
CA LEU A 66 -1.54 -9.97 7.18
C LEU A 66 -1.11 -8.67 6.53
N SER A 67 0.16 -8.52 6.13
CA SER A 67 0.64 -7.30 5.49
C SER A 67 -0.17 -6.96 4.22
N PRO A 68 -0.32 -7.86 3.22
CA PRO A 68 -1.15 -7.58 2.05
C PRO A 68 -2.65 -7.44 2.39
N LEU A 69 -3.16 -8.12 3.42
CA LEU A 69 -4.54 -7.93 3.88
C LEU A 69 -4.76 -6.55 4.51
N VAL A 70 -3.78 -5.99 5.21
CA VAL A 70 -3.85 -4.62 5.76
C VAL A 70 -3.84 -3.60 4.63
N TRP A 71 -3.04 -3.81 3.59
CA TRP A 71 -3.08 -2.98 2.38
C TRP A 71 -4.46 -3.02 1.72
N ALA A 72 -4.99 -4.21 1.46
CA ALA A 72 -6.32 -4.38 0.88
C ALA A 72 -7.42 -3.78 1.77
N GLY A 73 -7.33 -3.97 3.08
CA GLY A 73 -8.25 -3.41 4.06
C GLY A 73 -8.23 -1.89 4.08
N THR A 74 -7.03 -1.28 3.96
CA THR A 74 -6.86 0.18 3.90
C THR A 74 -7.43 0.76 2.60
N VAL A 75 -7.19 0.10 1.47
CA VAL A 75 -7.79 0.49 0.18
C VAL A 75 -9.32 0.40 0.28
N ARG A 76 -9.85 -0.70 0.81
CA ARG A 76 -11.30 -0.91 0.94
C ARG A 76 -11.95 0.11 1.85
N SER A 77 -11.39 0.34 3.04
CA SER A 77 -12.00 1.19 4.07
C SER A 77 -12.09 2.63 3.60
N LEU A 78 -11.08 3.11 2.88
CA LEU A 78 -11.02 4.48 2.39
C LEU A 78 -11.82 4.64 1.10
N THR A 79 -11.60 3.78 0.12
CA THR A 79 -12.18 3.96 -1.22
C THR A 79 -13.60 3.39 -1.36
N ARG A 80 -14.08 2.64 -0.35
CA ARG A 80 -15.32 1.85 -0.39
C ARG A 80 -15.40 0.89 -1.57
N ALA A 81 -14.25 0.52 -2.15
CA ALA A 81 -14.18 -0.43 -3.24
C ALA A 81 -14.65 -1.83 -2.81
N GLU A 82 -15.15 -2.59 -3.78
CA GLU A 82 -15.50 -4.00 -3.58
C GLU A 82 -14.28 -4.81 -3.15
N TRP A 83 -14.49 -5.85 -2.33
CA TRP A 83 -13.41 -6.69 -1.81
C TRP A 83 -12.45 -7.23 -2.89
N PRO A 84 -12.93 -7.79 -4.02
CA PRO A 84 -12.01 -8.30 -5.05
C PRO A 84 -11.11 -7.20 -5.62
N MET A 85 -11.64 -5.98 -5.73
CA MET A 85 -10.90 -4.84 -6.24
C MET A 85 -9.87 -4.33 -5.22
N ALA A 86 -10.29 -4.18 -3.97
CA ALA A 86 -9.41 -3.75 -2.90
C ALA A 86 -8.28 -4.75 -2.65
N LEU A 87 -8.55 -6.06 -2.77
CA LEU A 87 -7.53 -7.10 -2.72
C LEU A 87 -6.53 -6.96 -3.87
N PHE A 88 -7.01 -6.80 -5.11
CA PHE A 88 -6.10 -6.65 -6.26
C PHE A 88 -5.22 -5.41 -6.14
N VAL A 89 -5.81 -4.23 -5.92
CA VAL A 89 -5.06 -2.97 -5.82
C VAL A 89 -4.14 -2.97 -4.60
N GLY A 90 -4.65 -3.40 -3.45
CA GLY A 90 -3.87 -3.50 -2.22
C GLY A 90 -2.69 -4.46 -2.36
N PHE A 91 -2.88 -5.62 -2.98
CA PHE A 91 -1.82 -6.60 -3.21
C PHE A 91 -0.76 -6.09 -4.19
N VAL A 92 -1.16 -5.48 -5.31
CA VAL A 92 -0.20 -4.94 -6.28
C VAL A 92 0.61 -3.80 -5.67
N ALA A 93 -0.05 -2.90 -4.94
CA ALA A 93 0.64 -1.79 -4.28
C ALA A 93 1.55 -2.28 -3.14
N TRP A 94 1.13 -3.29 -2.36
CA TRP A 94 1.95 -3.95 -1.36
C TRP A 94 3.19 -4.63 -1.98
N ALA A 95 3.01 -5.37 -3.07
CA ALA A 95 4.12 -6.06 -3.73
C ALA A 95 5.17 -5.06 -4.22
N LEU A 96 4.74 -3.96 -4.83
CA LEU A 96 5.63 -2.87 -5.25
C LEU A 96 6.35 -2.23 -4.06
N ALA A 97 5.64 -1.86 -2.99
CA ALA A 97 6.26 -1.32 -1.79
C ALA A 97 7.27 -2.30 -1.17
N SER A 98 6.93 -3.59 -1.12
CA SER A 98 7.79 -4.63 -0.58
C SER A 98 9.07 -4.76 -1.41
N THR A 99 8.98 -4.73 -2.75
CA THR A 99 10.19 -4.76 -3.59
C THR A 99 11.13 -3.60 -3.34
N VAL A 100 10.61 -2.41 -3.01
CA VAL A 100 11.45 -1.25 -2.67
C VAL A 100 12.10 -1.46 -1.31
N PHE A 101 11.31 -1.81 -0.29
CA PHE A 101 11.78 -1.96 1.09
C PHE A 101 12.72 -3.15 1.31
N PHE A 102 12.63 -4.22 0.52
CA PHE A 102 13.52 -5.39 0.64
C PHE A 102 14.79 -5.27 -0.21
N VAL A 103 14.86 -4.32 -1.15
CA VAL A 103 16.03 -4.10 -2.03
C VAL A 103 16.96 -3.01 -1.49
N THR A 104 16.48 -2.14 -0.61
CA THR A 104 17.25 -1.15 0.15
C THR A 104 17.66 -1.67 1.51
#